data_AF-A0A3P7LHD2-F1
#
_entry.id   AF-A0A3P7LHD2-F1
#
_cell.length_a   1.000
_cell.length_b   1.000
_cell.length_c   1.000
_cell.angle_alpha   90.00
_cell.angle_beta   90.00
_cell.angle_gamma   90.00
#
_symmetry.space_group_name_H-M   'P 1'
#
loop_
_entity.id
_entity.type
_entity.pdbx_description
1 polymer ?
#
loop_
_entity_poly.entity_id
_entity_poly.type
_entity_poly.pdbx_seq_one_letter_code
_entity_poly.pdbx_strand_id
1 'polypeptide(L)'
;VRPILRDRTECYECVTKPAQEKTYPGCTIRNTPSEHIHCTVWSLAECADVFCQSVTALSRRKSALTENSILHWDKDDEDAMRFVASSANIRATIFGIPPMAGNIIPAIATTNAIVAGLVVVEALKIISGDLDKLRAVFINQAPNPRGKILVDQVPFAPNPNCFVCSAKRECHIKMNPEQMTVKALQDKVLKGALNMAAPDVMEATTSRIIISSEEGETADLEAKTLSELSIANGAMLMCDDFQQKLELKVILHESKTLKGDEYEILQDSGEAKENVDESRKRKSMASPEVHDGETAAKRILLFNVPVVWEV
;
A
#
# COMPACT_ATOMS: atom_id res chain seq x y z
N VAL A 1 9.01 5.95 12.98
CA VAL A 1 8.11 6.86 13.74
C VAL A 1 8.24 8.25 13.17
N ARG A 2 7.15 8.81 12.63
CA ARG A 2 7.14 10.17 12.09
C ARG A 2 6.03 10.96 12.78
N PRO A 3 6.34 12.01 13.57
CA PRO A 3 5.32 12.89 14.11
C PRO A 3 4.69 13.68 12.95
N ILE A 4 3.36 13.67 12.87
CA ILE A 4 2.59 14.41 11.86
C ILE A 4 1.79 15.49 12.57
N LEU A 5 2.16 16.75 12.33
CA LEU A 5 1.50 17.94 12.85
C LEU A 5 0.97 18.76 11.68
N ARG A 6 -0.34 19.01 11.70
CA ARG A 6 -1.02 19.82 10.70
C ARG A 6 -0.31 21.17 10.53
N ASP A 7 -0.12 21.58 9.28
CA ASP A 7 0.50 22.85 8.88
C ASP A 7 1.96 23.05 9.32
N ARG A 8 2.59 22.04 9.94
CA ARG A 8 4.00 22.11 10.38
C ARG A 8 4.88 21.03 9.81
N THR A 9 4.37 19.82 9.64
CA THR A 9 5.13 18.71 9.07
C THR A 9 4.39 18.10 7.90
N GLU A 10 5.13 17.43 7.02
CA GLU A 10 4.56 16.60 5.96
C GLU A 10 3.53 15.59 6.52
N CYS A 11 2.41 15.44 5.82
CA CYS A 11 1.42 14.42 6.11
C CYS A 11 1.75 13.10 5.39
N TYR A 12 0.89 12.10 5.56
CA TYR A 12 1.08 10.79 4.93
C TYR A 12 1.14 10.86 3.39
N GLU A 13 0.35 11.74 2.77
CA GLU A 13 0.27 11.88 1.31
C GLU A 13 1.21 12.93 0.71
N CYS A 14 2.08 13.56 1.52
CA CYS A 14 3.06 14.52 1.00
C CYS A 14 4.17 13.88 0.16
N VAL A 15 4.43 12.60 0.40
CA VAL A 15 5.49 11.83 -0.25
C VAL A 15 4.83 10.86 -1.22
N THR A 16 5.30 10.88 -2.46
CA THR A 16 4.88 9.91 -3.46
C THR A 16 5.33 8.52 -3.04
N LYS A 17 4.36 7.65 -2.80
CA LYS A 17 4.65 6.26 -2.47
C LYS A 17 5.12 5.56 -3.73
N PRO A 18 6.19 4.75 -3.67
CA PRO A 18 6.57 3.93 -4.82
C PRO A 18 5.36 3.10 -5.24
N ALA A 19 5.18 2.92 -6.55
CA ALA A 19 4.18 2.00 -7.05
C ALA A 19 4.40 0.67 -6.32
N GLN A 20 3.37 0.15 -5.62
CA GLN A 20 3.47 -1.14 -4.98
C GLN A 20 3.89 -2.15 -6.04
N GLU A 21 5.15 -2.59 -5.99
CA GLU A 21 5.55 -3.75 -6.76
C GLU A 21 4.58 -4.85 -6.39
N LYS A 22 4.01 -5.54 -7.39
CA LYS A 22 3.18 -6.72 -7.16
C LYS A 22 4.08 -7.79 -6.55
N THR A 23 4.31 -7.70 -5.26
CA THR A 23 5.07 -8.70 -4.54
C THR A 23 4.13 -9.85 -4.27
N TYR A 24 4.38 -10.94 -4.97
CA TYR A 24 3.71 -12.20 -4.67
C TYR A 24 4.23 -12.68 -3.31
N PRO A 25 3.35 -12.92 -2.32
CA PRO A 25 3.80 -13.31 -1.00
C PRO A 25 4.62 -14.60 -1.05
N GLY A 26 5.87 -14.51 -0.62
CA GLY A 26 6.67 -15.65 -0.20
C GLY A 26 6.52 -15.84 1.30
N CYS A 27 6.48 -17.10 1.75
CA CYS A 27 6.50 -17.43 3.16
C CYS A 27 7.77 -16.87 3.83
N THR A 28 7.60 -15.87 4.70
CA THR A 28 8.70 -15.26 5.47
C THR A 28 9.01 -16.01 6.77
N ILE A 29 8.35 -17.15 7.03
CA ILE A 29 8.61 -18.01 8.20
C ILE A 29 9.87 -18.86 7.97
N ARG A 30 11.01 -18.20 7.80
CA ARG A 30 12.31 -18.80 8.08
C ARG A 30 12.98 -17.91 9.10
N ASN A 31 12.70 -18.18 10.38
CA ASN A 31 13.74 -18.29 11.43
C ASN A 31 13.22 -18.59 12.83
N THR A 32 11.91 -18.47 13.14
CA THR A 32 11.33 -19.02 14.39
C THR A 32 9.79 -19.12 14.30
N PRO A 33 9.22 -20.26 13.89
CA PRO A 33 7.79 -20.53 14.07
C PRO A 33 7.49 -20.81 15.55
N SER A 34 6.46 -20.18 16.12
CA SER A 34 5.98 -20.49 17.48
C SER A 34 5.22 -21.81 17.56
N GLU A 35 4.67 -22.31 16.44
CA GLU A 35 4.05 -23.64 16.31
C GLU A 35 4.32 -24.28 14.94
N HIS A 36 4.45 -25.61 14.92
CA HIS A 36 4.86 -26.42 13.76
C HIS A 36 3.84 -26.45 12.60
N ILE A 37 2.61 -25.98 12.84
CA ILE A 37 1.47 -26.10 11.91
C ILE A 37 1.63 -25.16 10.71
N HIS A 38 2.22 -23.98 10.89
CA HIS A 38 2.33 -22.94 9.85
C HIS A 38 3.43 -23.18 8.80
N CYS A 39 4.24 -24.23 8.96
CA CYS A 39 5.33 -24.59 8.04
C CYS A 39 5.20 -26.00 7.45
N THR A 40 4.10 -26.69 7.71
CA THR A 40 3.92 -28.05 7.20
C THR A 40 3.61 -27.99 5.71
N VAL A 41 4.57 -28.40 4.89
CA VAL A 41 4.36 -28.62 3.47
C VAL A 41 3.65 -29.95 3.31
N TRP A 42 2.35 -29.92 3.05
CA TRP A 42 1.57 -31.11 2.74
C TRP A 42 1.94 -31.64 1.34
N SER A 43 2.05 -32.96 1.23
CA SER A 43 1.99 -33.66 -0.05
C SER A 43 0.63 -33.48 -0.72
N LEU A 44 0.54 -33.83 -2.01
CA LEU A 44 -0.74 -33.75 -2.74
C LEU A 44 -1.83 -34.62 -2.10
N ALA A 45 -1.47 -35.81 -1.59
CA ALA A 45 -2.40 -36.71 -0.92
C ALA A 45 -2.91 -36.10 0.39
N GLU A 46 -2.01 -35.55 1.21
CA GLU A 46 -2.40 -34.87 2.46
C GLU A 46 -3.25 -33.62 2.18
N CYS A 47 -2.95 -32.86 1.11
CA CYS A 47 -3.81 -31.74 0.71
C CYS A 47 -5.21 -32.22 0.34
N ALA A 48 -5.35 -33.33 -0.38
CA ALA A 48 -6.65 -33.89 -0.72
C ALA A 48 -7.44 -34.34 0.52
N ASP A 49 -6.77 -34.96 1.50
CA ASP A 49 -7.40 -35.37 2.76
C ASP A 49 -7.88 -34.16 3.57
N VAL A 50 -7.01 -33.15 3.73
CA VAL A 50 -7.32 -31.90 4.45
C VAL A 50 -8.46 -31.14 3.74
N PHE A 51 -8.48 -31.13 2.41
CA PHE A 51 -9.57 -30.54 1.63
C PHE A 51 -10.90 -31.25 1.92
N CYS A 52 -10.95 -32.58 1.85
CA CYS A 52 -12.15 -33.36 2.14
C CYS A 52 -12.67 -33.14 3.57
N GLN A 53 -11.77 -33.10 4.56
CA GLN A 53 -12.12 -32.87 5.96
C GLN A 53 -12.69 -31.47 6.17
N SER A 54 -12.02 -30.44 5.64
CA SER A 54 -12.46 -29.04 5.77
C SER A 54 -13.79 -28.78 5.06
N VAL A 55 -14.00 -29.31 3.84
CA VAL A 55 -15.29 -29.23 3.14
C VAL A 55 -16.40 -29.89 3.95
N THR A 56 -16.13 -31.06 4.55
CA THR A 56 -17.12 -31.77 5.38
C THR A 56 -17.49 -30.94 6.61
N ALA A 57 -16.51 -30.35 7.29
CA ALA A 57 -16.75 -29.51 8.46
C ALA A 57 -17.54 -28.24 8.11
N LEU A 58 -17.13 -27.53 7.06
CA LEU A 58 -17.80 -26.32 6.58
C LEU A 58 -19.23 -26.61 6.08
N SER A 59 -19.45 -27.74 5.41
CA SER A 59 -20.77 -28.17 4.96
C SER A 59 -21.72 -28.44 6.12
N ARG A 60 -21.26 -29.14 7.16
CA ARG A 60 -22.04 -29.33 8.41
C ARG A 60 -22.39 -28.00 9.06
N ARG A 61 -21.44 -27.06 9.10
CA ARG A 61 -21.63 -25.71 9.66
C ARG A 61 -22.68 -24.93 8.87
N LYS A 62 -22.63 -24.94 7.53
CA LYS A 62 -23.66 -24.31 6.69
C LYS A 62 -25.05 -24.92 6.91
N SER A 63 -25.11 -26.24 7.10
CA SER A 63 -26.36 -26.98 7.31
C SER A 63 -27.02 -26.68 8.67
N ALA A 64 -26.23 -26.25 9.66
CA ALA A 64 -26.71 -25.84 10.97
C ALA A 64 -27.23 -24.38 11.01
N LEU A 65 -27.01 -23.60 9.94
CA LEU A 65 -27.46 -22.22 9.85
C LEU A 65 -28.78 -22.13 9.04
N THR A 66 -29.50 -21.02 9.20
CA THR A 66 -30.74 -20.76 8.44
C THR A 66 -30.47 -20.71 6.93
N GLU A 67 -31.50 -20.99 6.12
CA GLU A 67 -31.36 -21.20 4.67
C GLU A 67 -30.61 -20.07 3.94
N ASN A 68 -30.87 -18.81 4.33
CA ASN A 68 -30.27 -17.60 3.76
C ASN A 68 -28.93 -17.14 4.38
N SER A 69 -28.39 -17.88 5.35
CA SER A 69 -27.08 -17.55 5.95
C SER A 69 -25.92 -17.91 5.02
N ILE A 70 -24.86 -17.10 5.03
CA ILE A 70 -23.63 -17.32 4.26
C ILE A 70 -22.49 -17.57 5.25
N LEU A 71 -21.57 -18.49 4.91
CA LEU A 71 -20.32 -18.62 5.66
C LEU A 71 -19.39 -17.48 5.28
N HIS A 72 -18.97 -16.69 6.25
CA HIS A 72 -17.92 -15.70 6.07
C HIS A 72 -16.56 -16.36 6.29
N TRP A 73 -15.60 -16.04 5.42
CA TRP A 73 -14.23 -16.50 5.60
C TRP A 73 -13.57 -15.73 6.74
N ASP A 74 -12.88 -16.46 7.62
CA ASP A 74 -12.06 -15.91 8.70
C ASP A 74 -10.68 -16.57 8.66
N LYS A 75 -9.63 -15.76 8.76
CA LYS A 75 -8.23 -16.22 8.79
C LYS A 75 -7.88 -16.97 10.07
N ASP A 76 -8.66 -16.77 11.12
CA ASP A 76 -8.44 -17.40 12.43
C ASP A 76 -9.32 -18.67 12.60
N ASP A 77 -10.16 -19.01 11.62
CA ASP A 77 -10.94 -20.26 11.59
C ASP A 77 -10.14 -21.41 10.97
N GLU A 78 -9.93 -22.49 11.74
CA GLU A 78 -9.11 -23.61 11.29
C GLU A 78 -9.64 -24.30 10.03
N ASP A 79 -10.96 -24.54 9.94
CA ASP A 79 -11.56 -25.26 8.81
C ASP A 79 -11.48 -24.44 7.52
N ALA A 80 -11.78 -23.14 7.60
CA ALA A 80 -11.69 -22.20 6.49
C ALA A 80 -10.23 -22.02 6.03
N MET A 81 -9.28 -21.90 6.96
CA MET A 81 -7.86 -21.83 6.62
C MET A 81 -7.33 -23.12 5.99
N ARG A 82 -7.72 -24.30 6.51
CA ARG A 82 -7.37 -25.60 5.94
C ARG A 82 -7.95 -25.78 4.53
N PHE A 83 -9.19 -25.34 4.31
CA PHE A 83 -9.82 -25.35 2.99
C PHE A 83 -9.03 -24.52 1.98
N VAL A 84 -8.70 -23.27 2.33
CA VAL A 84 -7.94 -22.37 1.45
C VAL A 84 -6.53 -22.89 1.18
N ALA A 85 -5.81 -23.31 2.24
CA ALA A 85 -4.44 -23.77 2.12
C ALA A 85 -4.32 -25.06 1.28
N SER A 86 -5.19 -26.05 1.52
CA SER A 86 -5.20 -27.30 0.74
C SER A 86 -5.56 -27.05 -0.73
N SER A 87 -6.59 -26.25 -1.00
CA SER A 87 -6.99 -25.86 -2.36
C SER A 87 -5.89 -25.13 -3.11
N ALA A 88 -5.21 -24.19 -2.43
CA ALA A 88 -4.11 -23.43 -3.00
C ALA A 88 -2.92 -24.34 -3.35
N ASN A 89 -2.56 -25.28 -2.47
CA ASN A 89 -1.46 -26.22 -2.71
C ASN A 89 -1.76 -27.24 -3.82
N ILE A 90 -3.00 -27.74 -3.91
CA ILE A 90 -3.45 -28.60 -5.03
C ILE A 90 -3.33 -27.82 -6.34
N ARG A 91 -3.86 -26.60 -6.39
CA ARG A 91 -3.76 -25.72 -7.57
C ARG A 91 -2.30 -25.45 -7.92
N ALA A 92 -1.46 -25.14 -6.95
CA ALA A 92 -0.04 -24.89 -7.16
C ALA A 92 0.64 -26.11 -7.81
N THR A 93 0.33 -27.32 -7.32
CA THR A 93 0.82 -28.58 -7.90
C THR A 93 0.39 -28.77 -9.35
N ILE A 94 -0.89 -28.51 -9.67
CA ILE A 94 -1.43 -28.62 -11.04
C ILE A 94 -0.68 -27.70 -12.02
N PHE A 95 -0.32 -26.50 -11.59
CA PHE A 95 0.34 -25.50 -12.44
C PHE A 95 1.87 -25.47 -12.28
N GLY A 96 2.46 -26.38 -11.51
CA GLY A 96 3.90 -26.41 -11.25
C GLY A 96 4.43 -25.18 -10.50
N ILE A 97 3.58 -24.52 -9.72
CA ILE A 97 3.90 -23.33 -8.93
C ILE A 97 4.32 -23.77 -7.52
N PRO A 98 5.37 -23.17 -6.92
CA PRO A 98 5.67 -23.41 -5.51
C PRO A 98 4.51 -22.96 -4.61
N PRO A 99 4.29 -23.61 -3.45
CA PRO A 99 3.22 -23.25 -2.53
C PRO A 99 3.35 -21.79 -2.07
N MET A 100 2.23 -21.06 -2.10
CA MET A 100 2.16 -19.66 -1.69
C MET A 100 1.70 -19.57 -0.24
N ALA A 101 2.40 -18.79 0.57
CA ALA A 101 1.90 -18.38 1.89
C ALA A 101 1.17 -17.03 1.77
N GLY A 102 0.36 -16.67 2.76
CA GLY A 102 -0.32 -15.37 2.79
C GLY A 102 0.65 -14.19 2.94
N ASN A 103 0.13 -12.97 2.79
CA ASN A 103 0.82 -11.70 3.08
C ASN A 103 0.99 -11.50 4.60
N ILE A 104 1.68 -12.42 5.29
CA ILE A 104 2.00 -12.24 6.71
C ILE A 104 3.16 -11.25 6.79
N ILE A 105 2.94 -10.09 7.42
CA ILE A 105 4.01 -9.18 7.80
C ILE A 105 4.63 -9.72 9.10
N PRO A 106 5.89 -10.19 9.11
CA PRO A 106 6.52 -10.68 10.33
C PRO A 106 6.63 -9.56 11.37
N ALA A 107 6.18 -9.82 12.59
CA ALA A 107 6.28 -8.88 13.70
C ALA A 107 6.94 -9.55 14.91
N ILE A 108 7.84 -8.83 15.57
CA ILE A 108 8.51 -9.27 16.79
C ILE A 108 8.31 -8.23 17.90
N ALA A 109 8.21 -8.69 19.14
CA ALA A 109 7.90 -7.84 20.29
C ALA A 109 8.93 -6.71 20.51
N THR A 110 10.21 -6.97 20.21
CA THR A 110 11.30 -5.99 20.40
C THR A 110 11.14 -4.77 19.50
N THR A 111 10.82 -4.95 18.22
CA THR A 111 10.58 -3.82 17.29
C THR A 111 9.38 -2.99 17.74
N ASN A 112 8.29 -3.64 18.17
CA ASN A 112 7.11 -2.94 18.68
C ASN A 112 7.44 -2.13 19.94
N ALA A 113 8.22 -2.68 20.87
CA ALA A 113 8.65 -1.97 22.07
C ALA A 113 9.50 -0.73 21.75
N ILE A 114 10.44 -0.85 20.80
CA ILE A 114 11.27 0.29 20.34
C ILE A 114 10.39 1.37 19.71
N VAL A 115 9.49 1.00 18.79
CA VAL A 115 8.59 1.93 18.12
C VAL A 115 7.67 2.63 19.12
N ALA A 116 7.08 1.89 20.05
CA ALA A 116 6.22 2.46 21.10
C ALA A 116 6.98 3.45 21.99
N GLY A 117 8.20 3.11 22.41
CA GLY A 117 9.06 4.02 23.18
C GLY A 117 9.36 5.32 22.42
N LEU A 118 9.68 5.23 21.13
CA LEU A 118 9.92 6.40 20.28
C LEU A 118 8.66 7.26 20.11
N VAL A 119 7.48 6.64 19.96
CA VAL A 119 6.20 7.38 19.89
C VAL A 119 5.97 8.18 21.16
N VAL A 120 6.19 7.58 22.35
CA VAL A 120 6.02 8.28 23.64
C VAL A 120 7.01 9.43 23.78
N VAL A 121 8.28 9.25 23.37
CA VAL A 121 9.29 10.32 23.40
C VAL A 121 8.87 11.52 22.54
N GLU A 122 8.41 11.30 21.31
CA GLU A 122 7.94 12.40 20.46
C GLU A 122 6.64 13.03 21.01
N ALA A 123 5.73 12.23 21.58
CA ALA A 123 4.52 12.74 22.21
C ALA A 123 4.81 13.65 23.41
N LEU A 124 5.79 13.32 24.25
CA LEU A 124 6.21 14.17 25.37
C LEU A 124 6.73 15.53 24.91
N LYS A 125 7.46 15.58 23.79
CA LYS A 125 7.91 16.84 23.18
C LYS A 125 6.73 17.69 22.72
N ILE A 126 5.72 17.07 22.10
CA ILE A 126 4.49 17.77 21.68
C ILE A 126 3.77 18.37 22.89
N ILE A 127 3.56 17.58 23.94
CA ILE A 127 2.89 18.02 25.17
C ILE A 127 3.66 19.16 25.85
N SER A 128 4.99 19.10 25.83
CA SER A 128 5.86 20.14 26.42
C SER A 128 5.97 21.41 25.57
N GLY A 129 5.37 21.44 24.38
CA GLY A 129 5.49 22.56 23.43
C GLY A 129 6.85 22.64 22.71
N ASP A 130 7.69 21.63 22.86
CA ASP A 130 9.04 21.53 22.30
C ASP A 130 9.02 21.08 20.82
N LEU A 131 8.22 21.74 19.99
CA LEU A 131 7.96 21.30 18.61
C LEU A 131 9.22 21.30 17.73
N ASP A 132 10.16 22.21 17.97
CA ASP A 132 11.42 22.29 17.20
C ASP A 132 12.39 21.11 17.50
N LYS A 133 12.14 20.37 18.58
CA LYS A 133 12.92 19.19 18.99
C LYS A 133 12.39 17.89 18.40
N LEU A 134 11.30 17.95 17.63
CA LEU A 134 10.70 16.77 17.01
C LEU A 134 11.64 16.13 16.00
N ARG A 135 11.61 14.81 15.93
CA ARG A 135 12.39 14.02 14.98
C ARG A 135 11.53 12.95 14.33
N ALA A 136 11.68 12.77 13.02
CA ALA A 136 11.29 11.55 12.34
C ALA A 136 12.43 10.53 12.53
N VAL A 137 12.10 9.37 13.09
CA VAL A 137 13.08 8.33 13.45
C VAL A 137 12.79 7.06 12.66
N PHE A 138 13.79 6.57 11.95
CA PHE A 138 13.77 5.34 11.16
C PHE A 138 14.66 4.29 11.82
N ILE A 139 14.26 3.03 11.72
CA ILE A 139 14.99 1.89 12.30
C ILE A 139 15.55 1.07 11.15
N ASN A 140 16.87 0.97 11.08
CA ASN A 140 17.54 0.09 10.11
C ASN A 140 17.77 -1.30 10.71
N GLN A 141 17.82 -2.32 9.86
CA GLN A 141 18.18 -3.68 10.30
C GLN A 141 19.65 -3.81 10.70
N ALA A 142 20.52 -3.01 10.09
CA ALA A 142 21.95 -2.96 10.38
C ALA A 142 22.39 -1.50 10.57
N PRO A 143 23.51 -1.28 11.28
CA PRO A 143 24.09 0.05 11.37
C PRO A 143 24.37 0.61 9.98
N ASN A 144 23.98 1.87 9.75
CA ASN A 144 24.39 2.59 8.54
C ASN A 144 25.93 2.82 8.56
N PRO A 145 26.55 3.37 7.49
CA PRO A 145 27.99 3.64 7.47
C PRO A 145 28.52 4.54 8.61
N ARG A 146 27.62 5.20 9.35
CA ARG A 146 27.94 6.03 10.53
C ARG A 146 27.72 5.29 11.86
N GLY A 147 27.46 3.97 11.81
CA GLY A 147 27.22 3.14 12.99
C GLY A 147 25.84 3.31 13.63
N LYS A 148 24.90 4.02 13.00
CA LYS A 148 23.56 4.27 13.56
C LYS A 148 22.53 3.23 13.07
N ILE A 149 21.86 2.59 14.02
CA ILE A 149 20.67 1.75 13.78
C ILE A 149 19.40 2.62 13.76
N LEU A 150 19.30 3.54 14.73
CA LEU A 150 18.25 4.56 14.76
C LEU A 150 18.76 5.80 14.02
N VAL A 151 18.10 6.14 12.91
CA VAL A 151 18.42 7.32 12.11
C VAL A 151 17.32 8.35 12.33
N ASP A 152 17.70 9.48 12.90
CA ASP A 152 16.82 10.60 13.15
C ASP A 152 17.02 11.70 12.11
N GLN A 153 15.93 12.37 11.74
CA GLN A 153 15.93 13.56 10.90
C GLN A 153 14.90 14.57 11.40
N VAL A 154 15.12 15.85 11.09
CA VAL A 154 14.08 16.88 11.31
C VAL A 154 12.93 16.59 10.34
N PRO A 155 11.67 16.55 10.80
CA PRO A 155 10.52 16.36 9.91
C PRO A 155 10.48 17.44 8.83
N PHE A 156 10.22 17.04 7.58
CA PHE A 156 10.05 17.99 6.48
C PHE A 156 8.77 18.81 6.66
N ALA A 157 8.77 20.03 6.12
CA ALA A 157 7.57 20.87 6.06
C ALA A 157 6.50 20.26 5.13
N PRO A 158 5.23 20.65 5.26
CA PRO A 158 4.16 20.18 4.38
C PRO A 158 4.46 20.46 2.91
N ASN A 159 4.21 19.48 2.03
CA ASN A 159 4.31 19.68 0.60
C ASN A 159 3.18 20.64 0.14
N PRO A 160 3.50 21.80 -0.48
CA PRO A 160 2.50 22.77 -0.91
C PRO A 160 1.56 22.25 -2.02
N ASN A 161 1.92 21.17 -2.69
CA ASN A 161 1.12 20.51 -3.72
C ASN A 161 0.42 19.23 -3.21
N CYS A 162 0.47 18.94 -1.90
CA CYS A 162 -0.20 17.77 -1.34
C CYS A 162 -1.73 17.92 -1.41
N PHE A 163 -2.43 16.95 -2.00
CA PHE A 163 -3.89 16.98 -2.10
C PHE A 163 -4.64 16.87 -0.75
N VAL A 164 -3.95 16.52 0.34
CA VAL A 164 -4.55 16.41 1.69
C VAL A 164 -4.29 17.65 2.54
N CYS A 165 -3.02 18.00 2.75
CA CYS A 165 -2.64 19.03 3.73
C CYS A 165 -2.26 20.39 3.13
N SER A 166 -2.22 20.53 1.80
CA SER A 166 -2.03 21.86 1.19
C SER A 166 -3.28 22.72 1.35
N ALA A 167 -3.13 24.03 1.20
CA ALA A 167 -4.26 24.96 1.20
C ALA A 167 -5.16 24.80 -0.04
N LYS A 168 -4.59 24.38 -1.19
CA LYS A 168 -5.33 24.22 -2.44
C LYS A 168 -6.09 22.89 -2.52
N ARG A 169 -5.54 21.82 -1.93
CA ARG A 169 -6.09 20.45 -1.96
C ARG A 169 -6.47 20.00 -3.37
N GLU A 170 -5.55 20.21 -4.31
CA GLU A 170 -5.72 19.85 -5.72
C GLU A 170 -5.03 18.51 -6.00
N CYS A 171 -5.74 17.61 -6.68
CA CYS A 171 -5.22 16.33 -7.13
C CYS A 171 -5.35 16.26 -8.65
N HIS A 172 -4.23 16.09 -9.36
CA HIS A 172 -4.23 15.97 -10.80
C HIS A 172 -4.26 14.50 -11.20
N ILE A 173 -5.22 14.10 -12.01
CA ILE A 173 -5.39 12.69 -12.40
C ILE A 173 -5.43 12.58 -13.90
N LYS A 174 -4.52 11.76 -14.43
CA LYS A 174 -4.40 11.47 -15.85
C LYS A 174 -5.13 10.16 -16.16
N MET A 175 -6.06 10.19 -17.12
CA MET A 175 -6.87 9.03 -17.50
C MET A 175 -7.46 9.19 -18.91
N ASN A 176 -8.12 8.15 -19.42
CA ASN A 176 -8.86 8.21 -20.68
C ASN A 176 -10.36 8.45 -20.44
N PRO A 177 -10.90 9.66 -20.68
CA PRO A 177 -12.30 9.99 -20.40
C PRO A 177 -13.30 9.24 -21.29
N GLU A 178 -12.86 8.73 -22.45
CA GLU A 178 -13.71 7.93 -23.35
C GLU A 178 -13.93 6.50 -22.85
N GLN A 179 -13.07 6.01 -21.95
CA GLN A 179 -13.09 4.63 -21.47
C GLN A 179 -13.34 4.51 -19.96
N MET A 180 -12.97 5.52 -19.18
CA MET A 180 -13.24 5.57 -17.76
C MET A 180 -14.75 5.76 -17.51
N THR A 181 -15.36 4.85 -16.75
CA THR A 181 -16.74 4.98 -16.32
C THR A 181 -16.84 5.74 -15.00
N VAL A 182 -18.01 6.31 -14.69
CA VAL A 182 -18.27 6.98 -13.40
C VAL A 182 -18.05 6.03 -12.23
N LYS A 183 -18.51 4.78 -12.35
CA LYS A 183 -18.30 3.75 -11.33
C LYS A 183 -16.83 3.42 -11.12
N ALA A 184 -16.05 3.30 -12.20
CA ALA A 184 -14.62 3.05 -12.09
C ALA A 184 -13.88 4.23 -11.44
N LEU A 185 -14.27 5.47 -11.77
CA LEU A 185 -13.76 6.67 -11.09
C LEU A 185 -14.07 6.62 -9.59
N GLN A 186 -15.32 6.31 -9.21
CA GLN A 186 -15.72 6.20 -7.81
C GLN A 186 -14.93 5.12 -7.05
N ASP A 187 -14.93 3.88 -7.55
CA ASP A 187 -14.42 2.74 -6.82
C ASP A 187 -12.89 2.65 -6.86
N LYS A 188 -12.27 2.89 -8.02
CA LYS A 188 -10.82 2.72 -8.17
C LYS A 188 -10.03 3.97 -7.82
N VAL A 189 -10.55 5.15 -8.15
CA VAL A 189 -9.82 6.41 -7.97
C VAL A 189 -10.17 7.03 -6.62
N LEU A 190 -11.43 7.38 -6.40
CA LEU A 190 -11.84 8.10 -5.19
C LEU A 190 -11.76 7.23 -3.93
N LYS A 191 -12.40 6.05 -3.95
CA LYS A 191 -12.34 5.10 -2.83
C LYS A 191 -11.02 4.35 -2.79
N GLY A 192 -10.55 3.85 -3.95
CA GLY A 192 -9.36 3.02 -4.04
C GLY A 192 -8.04 3.75 -3.80
N ALA A 193 -7.75 4.83 -4.55
CA ALA A 193 -6.47 5.54 -4.45
C ALA A 193 -6.51 6.73 -3.48
N LEU A 194 -7.59 7.50 -3.47
CA LEU A 194 -7.72 8.67 -2.60
C LEU A 194 -8.30 8.33 -1.22
N ASN A 195 -8.70 7.07 -0.99
CA ASN A 195 -9.20 6.55 0.28
C ASN A 195 -10.42 7.32 0.85
N MET A 196 -11.29 7.83 -0.04
CA MET A 196 -12.58 8.39 0.36
C MET A 196 -13.52 7.26 0.81
N ALA A 197 -14.24 7.45 1.90
CA ALA A 197 -15.22 6.51 2.43
C ALA A 197 -16.54 6.60 1.66
N ALA A 198 -17.07 7.82 1.51
CA ALA A 198 -18.36 8.11 0.90
C ALA A 198 -18.25 9.40 0.06
N PRO A 199 -17.71 9.29 -1.17
CA PRO A 199 -17.45 10.46 -2.00
C PRO A 199 -18.73 11.02 -2.64
N ASP A 200 -18.93 12.32 -2.48
CA ASP A 200 -19.87 13.15 -3.24
C ASP A 200 -19.08 13.99 -4.25
N VAL A 201 -19.49 13.97 -5.52
CA VAL A 201 -18.73 14.61 -6.60
C VAL A 201 -19.62 15.48 -7.47
N MET A 202 -19.21 16.75 -7.58
CA MET A 202 -19.84 17.74 -8.44
C MET A 202 -18.85 18.25 -9.49
N GLU A 203 -19.27 18.35 -10.75
CA GLU A 203 -18.50 19.04 -11.77
C GLU A 203 -18.57 20.56 -11.56
N ALA A 204 -17.43 21.21 -11.41
CA ALA A 204 -17.36 22.62 -10.99
C ALA A 204 -18.01 23.59 -12.00
N THR A 205 -17.91 23.32 -13.31
CA THR A 205 -18.38 24.21 -14.36
C THR A 205 -19.89 24.16 -14.55
N THR A 206 -20.47 22.95 -14.50
CA THR A 206 -21.90 22.73 -14.77
C THR A 206 -22.73 22.65 -13.48
N SER A 207 -22.07 22.55 -12.32
CA SER A 207 -22.69 22.24 -11.02
C SER A 207 -23.51 20.95 -11.04
N ARG A 208 -23.21 20.03 -11.96
CA ARG A 208 -23.88 18.75 -12.07
C ARG A 208 -23.29 17.77 -11.05
N ILE A 209 -24.15 17.10 -10.30
CA ILE A 209 -23.77 15.99 -9.42
C ILE A 209 -23.49 14.76 -10.30
N ILE A 210 -22.29 14.19 -10.16
CA ILE A 210 -21.80 13.05 -10.93
C ILE A 210 -21.83 11.78 -10.09
N ILE A 211 -21.48 11.89 -8.80
CA ILE A 211 -21.50 10.80 -7.83
C ILE A 211 -22.17 11.35 -6.57
N SER A 212 -23.14 10.63 -6.02
CA SER A 212 -23.73 10.89 -4.72
C SER A 212 -23.35 9.76 -3.75
N SER A 213 -23.16 10.10 -2.48
CA SER A 213 -23.02 9.12 -1.41
C SER A 213 -24.36 8.47 -1.01
N GLU A 214 -25.48 9.07 -1.39
CA GLU A 214 -26.82 8.53 -1.16
C GLU A 214 -27.19 7.46 -2.20
N GLU A 215 -27.65 6.30 -1.72
CA GLU A 215 -27.98 5.17 -2.60
C GLU A 215 -29.12 5.50 -3.57
N GLY A 216 -28.86 5.37 -4.86
CA GLY A 216 -29.86 5.45 -5.92
C GLY A 216 -29.95 6.80 -6.64
N GLU A 217 -29.35 7.88 -6.12
CA GLU A 217 -29.46 9.22 -6.73
C GLU A 217 -28.73 9.35 -8.07
N THR A 218 -27.56 8.71 -8.21
CA THR A 218 -26.71 8.78 -9.41
C THR A 218 -26.52 7.42 -10.09
N ALA A 219 -27.38 6.44 -9.78
CA ALA A 219 -27.24 5.07 -10.28
C ALA A 219 -27.35 4.97 -11.81
N ASP A 220 -28.08 5.91 -12.45
CA ASP A 220 -28.22 5.99 -13.91
C ASP A 220 -26.95 6.51 -14.62
N LEU A 221 -26.01 7.08 -13.87
CA LEU A 221 -24.75 7.63 -14.38
C LEU A 221 -23.58 6.65 -14.23
N GLU A 222 -23.66 5.67 -13.33
CA GLU A 222 -22.57 4.75 -12.99
C GLU A 222 -21.92 4.06 -14.21
N ALA A 223 -22.75 3.62 -15.17
CA ALA A 223 -22.32 2.89 -16.35
C ALA A 223 -21.82 3.80 -17.49
N LYS A 224 -22.11 5.11 -17.43
CA LYS A 224 -21.72 6.07 -18.47
C LYS A 224 -20.23 6.38 -18.39
N THR A 225 -19.64 6.70 -19.52
CA THR A 225 -18.26 7.18 -19.57
C THR A 225 -18.19 8.66 -19.18
N LEU A 226 -17.01 9.12 -18.73
CA LEU A 226 -16.82 10.53 -18.41
C LEU A 226 -17.08 11.42 -19.64
N SER A 227 -16.68 10.99 -20.83
CA SER A 227 -16.92 11.72 -22.07
C SER A 227 -18.42 11.86 -22.40
N GLU A 228 -19.24 10.84 -22.11
CA GLU A 228 -20.70 10.91 -22.28
C GLU A 228 -21.35 11.97 -21.38
N LEU A 229 -20.70 12.28 -20.26
CA LEU A 229 -21.12 13.35 -19.35
C LEU A 229 -20.52 14.72 -19.71
N SER A 230 -19.85 14.83 -20.86
CA SER A 230 -19.09 16.02 -21.28
C SER A 230 -17.91 16.38 -20.36
N ILE A 231 -17.45 15.42 -19.55
CA ILE A 231 -16.26 15.57 -18.72
C ILE A 231 -15.03 15.25 -19.58
N ALA A 232 -14.25 16.27 -19.88
CA ALA A 232 -13.10 16.21 -20.79
C ALA A 232 -11.80 16.68 -20.14
N ASN A 233 -10.73 16.82 -20.94
CA ASN A 233 -9.46 17.36 -20.47
C ASN A 233 -9.64 18.72 -19.77
N GLY A 234 -9.06 18.85 -18.57
CA GLY A 234 -9.14 20.05 -17.74
C GLY A 234 -10.42 20.16 -16.90
N ALA A 235 -11.32 19.18 -16.96
CA ALA A 235 -12.51 19.16 -16.10
C ALA A 235 -12.10 19.16 -14.61
N MET A 236 -12.83 19.95 -13.83
CA MET A 236 -12.59 20.13 -12.40
C MET A 236 -13.75 19.50 -11.64
N LEU A 237 -13.46 18.47 -10.86
CA LEU A 237 -14.43 17.80 -10.00
C LEU A 237 -14.19 18.23 -8.56
N MET A 238 -15.23 18.77 -7.93
CA MET A 238 -15.26 19.07 -6.50
C MET A 238 -15.70 17.79 -5.79
N CYS A 239 -14.79 17.19 -5.04
CA CYS A 239 -15.03 15.95 -4.31
C CYS A 239 -15.10 16.25 -2.81
N ASP A 240 -16.20 15.83 -2.18
CA ASP A 240 -16.44 15.94 -0.75
C ASP A 240 -16.60 14.55 -0.15
N ASP A 241 -16.15 14.39 1.09
CA ASP A 241 -16.44 13.26 1.95
C ASP A 241 -16.79 13.80 3.33
N PHE A 242 -18.09 13.85 3.62
CA PHE A 242 -18.63 14.36 4.88
C PHE A 242 -18.22 13.52 6.09
N GLN A 243 -18.00 12.21 5.91
CA GLN A 243 -17.61 11.32 7.01
C GLN A 243 -16.18 11.60 7.46
N GLN A 244 -15.29 11.88 6.51
CA GLN A 244 -13.87 12.16 6.76
C GLN A 244 -13.56 13.66 6.91
N LYS A 245 -14.52 14.56 6.63
CA LYS A 245 -14.31 16.02 6.52
C LYS A 245 -13.19 16.36 5.54
N LEU A 246 -13.21 15.68 4.39
CA LEU A 246 -12.21 15.80 3.35
C LEU A 246 -12.83 16.42 2.10
N GLU A 247 -12.44 17.65 1.82
CA GLU A 247 -12.76 18.33 0.57
C GLU A 247 -11.49 18.42 -0.28
N LEU A 248 -11.56 17.96 -1.53
CA LEU A 248 -10.47 18.05 -2.49
C LEU A 248 -10.99 18.32 -3.89
N LYS A 249 -10.16 18.99 -4.69
CA LYS A 249 -10.47 19.28 -6.08
C LYS A 249 -9.67 18.36 -6.99
N VAL A 250 -10.35 17.51 -7.74
CA VAL A 250 -9.74 16.66 -8.76
C VAL A 250 -9.72 17.39 -10.10
N ILE A 251 -8.55 17.48 -10.72
CA ILE A 251 -8.35 18.08 -12.04
C ILE A 251 -7.97 16.97 -13.00
N LEU A 252 -8.79 16.74 -14.01
CA LEU A 252 -8.61 15.65 -14.96
C LEU A 252 -7.73 16.06 -16.13
N HIS A 253 -6.79 15.19 -16.48
CA HIS A 253 -5.93 15.31 -17.65
C HIS A 253 -6.17 14.14 -18.60
N GLU A 254 -6.46 14.45 -19.87
CA GLU A 254 -6.71 13.42 -20.87
C GLU A 254 -5.41 12.69 -21.25
N SER A 255 -5.51 11.37 -21.37
CA SER A 255 -4.45 10.51 -21.89
C SER A 255 -5.02 9.38 -22.72
N LYS A 256 -4.73 9.41 -24.03
CA LYS A 256 -5.13 8.35 -24.97
C LYS A 256 -4.28 7.08 -24.84
N THR A 257 -3.19 7.12 -24.09
CA THR A 257 -2.30 5.97 -23.91
C THR A 257 -2.81 5.00 -22.83
N LEU A 258 -3.58 5.51 -21.87
CA LEU A 258 -4.17 4.71 -20.79
C LEU A 258 -5.46 4.07 -21.30
N LYS A 259 -5.71 2.82 -20.91
CA LYS A 259 -6.84 2.02 -21.40
C LYS A 259 -7.80 1.63 -20.30
N GLY A 260 -9.08 1.57 -20.63
CA GLY A 260 -10.15 1.18 -19.73
C GLY A 260 -10.21 2.08 -18.51
N ASP A 261 -9.96 1.49 -17.35
CA ASP A 261 -10.00 2.13 -16.04
C ASP A 261 -8.61 2.43 -15.46
N GLU A 262 -7.57 2.43 -16.31
CA GLU A 262 -6.23 2.87 -15.95
C GLU A 262 -6.19 4.38 -15.68
N TYR A 263 -5.46 4.77 -14.63
CA TYR A 263 -5.24 6.16 -14.25
C TYR A 263 -3.85 6.33 -13.65
N GLU A 264 -3.38 7.59 -13.62
CA GLU A 264 -2.13 8.00 -12.99
C GLU A 264 -2.39 9.27 -12.18
N ILE A 265 -2.01 9.27 -10.90
CA ILE A 265 -2.08 10.47 -10.06
C ILE A 265 -0.78 11.24 -10.25
N LEU A 266 -0.89 12.46 -10.76
CA LEU A 266 0.21 13.38 -10.93
C LEU A 266 0.40 14.13 -9.61
N GLN A 267 1.21 13.57 -8.71
CA GLN A 267 1.78 14.37 -7.63
C GLN A 267 2.97 15.13 -8.19
N ASP A 268 2.90 16.45 -8.15
CA ASP A 268 4.07 17.30 -8.35
C ASP A 268 4.98 17.07 -7.13
N SER A 269 5.84 16.07 -7.21
CA SER A 269 7.01 16.03 -6.35
C SER A 269 7.75 17.33 -6.61
N GLY A 270 8.00 18.13 -5.57
CA GLY A 270 8.61 19.46 -5.69
C GLY A 270 10.04 19.48 -6.28
N GLU A 271 10.45 18.44 -6.99
CA GLU A 271 11.59 18.46 -7.88
C GLU A 271 11.17 19.13 -9.19
N ALA A 272 11.26 20.46 -9.20
CA ALA A 272 11.55 21.15 -10.44
C ALA A 272 12.71 20.40 -11.11
N LYS A 273 12.46 19.86 -12.31
CA LYS A 273 13.51 19.37 -13.22
C LYS A 273 14.38 20.56 -13.63
N GLU A 274 15.25 21.01 -12.73
CA GLU A 274 16.40 21.80 -13.13
C GLU A 274 17.40 20.83 -13.76
N ASN A 275 17.59 20.99 -15.07
CA ASN A 275 18.76 20.51 -15.78
C ASN A 275 20.00 21.08 -15.09
N VAL A 276 20.54 20.34 -14.11
CA VAL A 276 21.93 20.49 -13.69
C VAL A 276 22.68 19.26 -14.15
N ASP A 277 23.47 19.54 -15.16
CA ASP A 277 24.47 18.74 -15.82
C ASP A 277 25.33 17.87 -14.86
N GLU A 278 25.82 16.77 -15.41
CA GLU A 278 26.60 15.70 -14.82
C GLU A 278 27.52 16.09 -13.63
N SER A 279 27.08 15.87 -12.38
CA SER A 279 28.02 15.90 -11.24
C SER A 279 27.59 15.11 -9.98
N ARG A 280 26.56 14.25 -10.05
CA ARG A 280 26.11 13.41 -8.90
C ARG A 280 26.28 11.90 -9.06
N LYS A 281 27.24 11.45 -9.87
CA LYS A 281 27.80 10.09 -9.80
C LYS A 281 29.32 10.14 -9.81
N ARG A 282 29.92 10.13 -8.61
CA ARG A 282 31.17 9.43 -8.22
C ARG A 282 31.70 10.03 -6.94
N LYS A 283 31.45 9.34 -5.82
CA LYS A 283 32.41 9.18 -4.72
C LYS A 283 31.96 8.03 -3.83
N SER A 284 31.91 6.85 -4.43
CA SER A 284 32.26 5.60 -3.75
C SER A 284 33.32 4.91 -4.62
N MET A 285 34.19 4.15 -3.96
CA MET A 285 35.41 3.46 -4.45
C MET A 285 36.72 4.16 -4.04
N ALA A 286 37.13 3.88 -2.81
CA ALA A 286 38.53 3.59 -2.52
C ALA A 286 38.61 2.07 -2.29
N SER A 287 39.37 1.39 -3.14
CA SER A 287 39.65 -0.04 -3.05
C SER A 287 40.72 -0.30 -1.98
N PRO A 288 40.60 -1.34 -1.13
CA PRO A 288 41.74 -1.84 -0.37
C PRO A 288 42.58 -2.77 -1.26
N GLU A 289 43.86 -2.45 -1.43
CA GLU A 289 44.87 -3.39 -1.90
C GLU A 289 45.03 -4.50 -0.85
N VAL A 290 44.91 -5.76 -1.28
CA VAL A 290 45.24 -6.94 -0.47
C VAL A 290 46.26 -7.76 -1.25
N HIS A 291 47.43 -7.97 -0.64
CA HIS A 291 48.47 -8.88 -1.11
C HIS A 291 48.07 -10.32 -0.80
N ASP A 292 48.34 -11.20 -1.76
CA ASP A 292 48.03 -12.63 -1.79
C ASP A 292 48.74 -13.44 -0.68
N GLY A 293 48.04 -14.50 -0.23
CA GLY A 293 48.54 -15.57 0.63
C GLY A 293 47.48 -16.67 0.80
N GLU A 294 47.55 -17.66 -0.09
CA GLU A 294 46.74 -18.90 -0.19
C GLU A 294 46.26 -19.49 1.15
N THR A 295 45.02 -19.97 1.29
CA THR A 295 44.64 -21.33 0.85
C THR A 295 43.12 -21.53 0.69
N ALA A 296 42.76 -22.41 -0.24
CA ALA A 296 41.45 -22.63 -0.84
C ALA A 296 40.33 -23.20 0.05
N ALA A 297 39.12 -22.67 -0.11
CA ALA A 297 37.87 -23.45 -0.07
C ALA A 297 36.84 -22.84 -1.05
N LYS A 298 36.26 -23.68 -1.91
CA LYS A 298 35.45 -23.31 -3.07
C LYS A 298 34.07 -22.74 -2.72
N ARG A 299 33.75 -21.63 -3.40
CA ARG A 299 32.46 -20.96 -3.68
C ARG A 299 31.18 -21.80 -3.55
N ILE A 300 30.15 -21.19 -2.95
CA ILE A 300 28.82 -21.08 -3.57
C ILE A 300 28.35 -19.62 -3.43
N LEU A 301 28.22 -18.95 -4.57
CA LEU A 301 27.58 -17.64 -4.73
C LEU A 301 26.07 -17.85 -4.74
N LEU A 302 25.33 -17.21 -3.82
CA LEU A 302 23.89 -17.03 -3.96
C LEU A 302 23.52 -15.57 -3.67
N PHE A 303 23.08 -14.95 -4.76
CA PHE A 303 22.43 -13.67 -4.99
C PHE A 303 21.99 -12.85 -3.77
N ASN A 304 22.61 -11.67 -3.69
CA ASN A 304 22.22 -10.53 -2.87
C ASN A 304 20.98 -9.87 -3.51
N VAL A 305 19.82 -9.92 -2.84
CA VAL A 305 18.63 -9.13 -3.23
C VAL A 305 18.30 -8.21 -2.05
N PRO A 306 18.34 -6.87 -2.22
CA PRO A 306 17.93 -5.94 -1.19
C PRO A 306 16.40 -5.86 -1.20
N VAL A 307 15.76 -6.36 -0.14
CA VAL A 307 14.32 -6.27 0.04
C VAL A 307 14.05 -5.13 1.03
N VAL A 308 13.52 -4.02 0.52
CA VAL A 308 13.11 -2.84 1.30
C VAL A 308 11.61 -2.94 1.54
N TRP A 309 11.19 -2.96 2.81
CA TRP A 309 9.80 -2.85 3.23
C TRP A 309 9.72 -1.74 4.29
N GLU A 310 8.83 -0.77 4.08
CA GLU A 310 8.47 0.23 5.10
C GLU A 310 6.98 0.12 5.47
N VAL A 311 6.72 0.39 6.74
CA VAL A 311 5.44 0.35 7.48
C VAL A 311 4.56 1.54 7.14
#